data_AF-B7P715-F1
#
_entry.id   AF-B7P715-F1
#
_cell.length_a   1.000
_cell.length_b   1.000
_cell.length_c   1.000
_cell.angle_alpha   90.00
_cell.angle_beta   90.00
_cell.angle_gamma   90.00
#
_symmetry.space_group_name_H-M   'P 1'
#
loop_
_entity.id
_entity.type
_entity.pdbx_description
1 polymer ?
#
loop_
_entity_poly.entity_id
_entity_poly.type
_entity_poly.pdbx_seq_one_letter_code
_entity_poly.pdbx_strand_id
1 'polypeptide(L)'
;LKLINVDGDRWKHLRSLLTPAFTSSNMKKISSVMDACTNDVMEVLDSFSNQDKAFEMGEVYRRFSLDVMLRSAFGVESNIQKNQGITG
;
A
#
# COMPACT_ATOMS: atom_id res chain seq x y z
N LEU A 1 13.98 -12.59 6.54
CA LEU A 1 13.10 -12.59 7.74
C LEU A 1 11.98 -13.62 7.54
N LYS A 2 12.12 -14.88 7.98
CA LYS A 2 11.04 -15.89 7.92
C LYS A 2 10.33 -15.97 9.28
N LEU A 3 9.56 -14.94 9.65
CA LEU A 3 8.78 -14.97 10.91
C LEU A 3 7.66 -16.00 10.90
N ILE A 4 7.07 -16.26 9.74
CA ILE A 4 5.89 -17.13 9.56
C ILE A 4 6.21 -18.62 9.66
N ASN A 5 7.49 -19.01 9.67
CA ASN A 5 7.94 -20.40 9.63
C ASN A 5 9.00 -20.67 10.72
N VAL A 6 8.94 -19.90 11.80
CA VAL A 6 9.78 -20.02 12.99
C VAL A 6 8.84 -20.26 14.16
N ASP A 7 9.21 -21.20 15.03
CA ASP A 7 8.41 -21.60 16.18
C ASP A 7 9.05 -21.20 17.51
N GLY A 8 8.28 -21.36 18.59
CA GLY A 8 8.75 -21.25 19.96
C GLY A 8 9.31 -19.86 20.32
N ASP A 9 10.38 -19.84 21.12
CA ASP A 9 10.90 -18.59 21.67
C ASP A 9 11.57 -17.69 20.62
N ARG A 10 12.08 -18.27 19.52
CA ARG A 10 12.62 -17.50 18.40
C ARG A 10 11.53 -16.70 17.69
N TRP A 11 10.33 -17.27 17.55
CA TRP A 11 9.18 -16.55 17.01
C TRP A 11 8.77 -15.40 17.94
N LYS A 12 8.68 -15.67 19.25
CA LYS A 12 8.35 -14.64 20.25
C LYS A 12 9.33 -13.48 20.19
N HIS A 13 10.63 -13.78 20.09
CA HIS A 13 11.68 -12.78 20.00
C HIS A 13 11.58 -11.96 18.70
N LEU A 14 11.45 -12.60 17.54
CA LEU A 14 11.31 -11.84 16.28
C LEU A 14 10.02 -11.01 16.24
N ARG A 15 8.92 -11.52 16.81
CA ARG A 15 7.65 -10.79 16.90
C ARG A 15 7.76 -9.59 17.82
N SER A 16 8.46 -9.71 18.95
CA SER A 16 8.65 -8.58 19.87
C SER A 16 9.45 -7.44 19.23
N LEU A 17 10.38 -7.74 18.32
CA LEU A 17 11.12 -6.72 17.56
C LEU A 17 10.23 -5.99 16.54
N LEU A 18 9.25 -6.65 15.93
CA LEU A 18 8.35 -6.02 14.94
C LEU A 18 7.15 -5.29 15.56
N THR A 19 6.68 -5.74 16.73
CA THR A 19 5.47 -5.21 17.38
C THR A 19 5.46 -3.68 17.53
N PRO A 20 6.58 -3.00 17.88
CA PRO A 20 6.62 -1.54 17.97
C PRO A 20 6.24 -0.81 16.66
N ALA A 21 6.52 -1.40 15.49
CA ALA A 21 6.17 -0.79 14.20
C ALA A 21 4.65 -0.75 13.95
N PHE A 22 3.89 -1.65 14.58
CA PHE A 22 2.44 -1.81 14.38
C PHE A 22 1.59 -1.34 15.58
N THR A 23 2.10 -0.42 16.39
CA THR A 23 1.32 0.23 17.45
C THR A 23 0.20 1.09 16.87
N SER A 24 -0.87 1.34 17.64
CA SER A 24 -1.98 2.19 17.19
C SER A 24 -1.52 3.60 16.78
N SER A 25 -0.48 4.14 17.42
CA SER A 25 0.11 5.43 17.04
C SER A 25 0.74 5.40 15.65
N ASN A 26 1.50 4.33 15.35
CA ASN A 26 2.07 4.15 14.02
C ASN A 26 1.00 3.81 12.97
N MET A 27 -0.01 3.01 13.30
CA MET A 27 -1.14 2.75 12.42
C MET A 27 -1.93 4.03 12.07
N LYS A 28 -2.07 4.98 13.02
CA LYS A 28 -2.64 6.30 12.72
C LYS A 28 -1.82 7.07 11.68
N LYS A 29 -0.49 7.00 11.74
CA LYS A 29 0.38 7.62 10.71
C LYS A 29 0.19 6.96 9.35
N ILE A 30 0.07 5.63 9.32
CA ILE A 30 -0.23 4.88 8.08
C ILE A 30 -1.60 5.30 7.52
N SER A 31 -2.60 5.57 8.37
CA SER A 31 -3.90 6.10 7.92
C SER A 31 -3.75 7.41 7.17
N SER A 32 -2.94 8.35 7.65
CA SER A 32 -2.70 9.61 6.95
C SER A 32 -2.01 9.41 5.59
N VAL A 33 -1.12 8.42 5.48
CA VAL A 33 -0.53 8.01 4.20
C VAL A 33 -1.59 7.42 3.27
N MET A 34 -2.49 6.60 3.81
CA MET A 34 -3.60 5.99 3.06
C MET A 34 -4.56 7.04 2.52
N ASP A 35 -4.83 8.12 3.28
CA ASP A 35 -5.66 9.24 2.81
C ASP A 35 -5.04 9.89 1.57
N ALA A 36 -3.72 10.14 1.56
CA ALA A 36 -3.01 10.69 0.41
C ALA A 36 -3.06 9.75 -0.81
N CYS A 37 -2.79 8.45 -0.61
CA CYS A 37 -2.93 7.45 -1.67
C CYS A 37 -4.36 7.35 -2.20
N THR A 38 -5.37 7.57 -1.36
CA THR A 38 -6.77 7.53 -1.76
C THR A 38 -7.12 8.70 -2.67
N ASN A 39 -6.62 9.90 -2.37
CA ASN A 39 -6.80 11.06 -3.27
C ASN A 39 -6.23 10.77 -4.67
N ASP A 40 -5.05 10.16 -4.75
CA ASP A 40 -4.46 9.76 -6.04
C ASP A 40 -5.31 8.73 -6.80
N VAL A 41 -5.90 7.76 -6.09
CA VAL A 41 -6.77 6.76 -6.73
C VAL A 41 -8.07 7.39 -7.22
N MET A 42 -8.61 8.38 -6.50
CA MET A 42 -9.81 9.11 -6.90
C MET A 42 -9.57 9.87 -8.21
N GLU A 43 -8.41 10.53 -8.35
CA GLU A 43 -8.03 11.17 -9.61
C GLU A 43 -7.94 10.18 -10.77
N VAL A 44 -7.40 8.97 -10.52
CA VAL A 44 -7.35 7.90 -11.53
C VAL A 44 -8.75 7.45 -11.92
N LEU A 45 -9.65 7.24 -10.96
CA LEU A 45 -11.03 6.84 -11.22
C LEU A 45 -11.82 7.93 -11.97
N ASP A 46 -11.62 9.21 -11.64
CA ASP A 46 -12.20 10.34 -12.36
C ASP A 46 -11.67 10.43 -13.80
N SER A 47 -10.43 10.00 -14.05
CA SER A 47 -9.90 9.93 -15.42
C SER A 47 -10.64 8.89 -16.27
N PHE A 48 -11.17 7.82 -15.66
CA PHE A 48 -11.94 6.79 -16.36
C PHE A 48 -13.40 7.19 -16.59
N SER A 49 -14.00 7.96 -15.67
CA SER A 49 -15.40 8.41 -15.80
C SER A 49 -15.61 9.26 -17.08
N ASN A 50 -14.59 10.01 -17.48
CA ASN A 50 -14.62 10.83 -18.70
C ASN A 50 -14.47 10.05 -20.01
N GLN A 51 -14.18 8.74 -19.95
CA GLN A 51 -13.81 7.94 -21.13
C GLN A 51 -14.91 6.96 -21.58
N ASP A 52 -16.01 6.81 -20.83
CA ASP A 52 -17.10 5.84 -21.07
C ASP A 52 -16.60 4.41 -21.38
N LYS A 53 -15.47 4.03 -20.78
CA LYS A 53 -14.81 2.73 -20.99
C LYS A 53 -14.82 1.92 -19.70
N ALA A 54 -15.06 0.63 -19.85
CA ALA A 54 -14.84 -0.32 -18.77
C ALA A 54 -13.35 -0.35 -18.39
N PHE A 55 -13.08 -0.44 -17.09
CA PHE A 55 -11.74 -0.61 -16.54
C PHE A 55 -11.75 -1.77 -15.54
N GLU A 56 -10.56 -2.32 -15.27
CA GLU A 56 -10.40 -3.44 -14.34
C GLU A 56 -10.05 -2.89 -12.95
N MET A 57 -10.97 -3.03 -12.00
CA MET A 57 -10.82 -2.48 -10.66
C MET A 57 -9.70 -3.17 -9.86
N GLY A 58 -9.41 -4.45 -10.14
CA GLY A 58 -8.31 -5.19 -9.52
C GLY A 58 -6.94 -4.55 -9.77
N GLU A 59 -6.68 -4.05 -10.97
CA GLU A 59 -5.43 -3.39 -11.35
C GLU A 59 -5.30 -2.02 -10.67
N VAL A 60 -6.40 -1.27 -10.58
CA VAL A 60 -6.45 -0.02 -9.81
C VAL A 60 -6.13 -0.29 -8.33
N TYR A 61 -6.79 -1.31 -7.75
CA TYR A 61 -6.59 -1.68 -6.35
C TYR A 61 -5.18 -2.23 -6.08
N ARG A 62 -4.59 -2.98 -7.03
CA ARG A 62 -3.22 -3.50 -6.94
C ARG A 62 -2.21 -2.35 -6.88
N ARG A 63 -2.38 -1.32 -7.71
CA ARG A 63 -1.51 -0.13 -7.69
C ARG A 63 -1.71 0.70 -6.43
N PHE A 64 -2.95 0.90 -6.00
CA PHE A 64 -3.28 1.59 -4.75
C PHE A 64 -2.64 0.91 -3.54
N SER A 65 -2.86 -0.39 -3.37
CA SER A 65 -2.30 -1.15 -2.23
C SER A 65 -0.76 -1.15 -2.24
N LEU A 66 -0.14 -1.23 -3.42
CA LEU A 66 1.31 -1.14 -3.56
C LEU A 66 1.82 0.25 -3.18
N ASP A 67 1.15 1.32 -3.60
CA ASP A 67 1.53 2.69 -3.25
C ASP A 67 1.43 2.95 -1.74
N VAL A 68 0.36 2.49 -1.08
CA VAL A 68 0.23 2.54 0.38
C VAL A 68 1.39 1.83 1.06
N MET A 69 1.79 0.64 0.57
CA MET A 69 2.96 -0.08 1.10
C MET A 69 4.27 0.68 0.87
N LEU A 70 4.50 1.22 -0.33
CA LEU A 70 5.73 1.94 -0.67
C LEU A 70 5.91 3.20 0.20
N ARG A 71 4.85 4.00 0.34
CA ARG A 71 4.89 5.21 1.16
C ARG A 71 4.99 4.90 2.65
N SER A 72 4.25 3.90 3.15
CA SER A 72 4.23 3.60 4.59
C SER A 72 5.47 2.84 5.08
N ALA A 73 5.95 1.84 4.34
CA ALA A 73 7.05 0.99 4.78
C ALA A 73 8.43 1.52 4.38
N PHE A 74 8.52 2.22 3.24
CA PHE A 74 9.80 2.66 2.68
C PHE A 74 9.92 4.18 2.55
N GLY A 75 8.85 4.93 2.82
CA GLY A 75 8.86 6.39 2.64
C GLY A 75 9.04 6.83 1.19
N VAL A 76 8.75 5.95 0.23
CA VAL A 76 8.92 6.22 -1.20
C VAL A 76 7.60 6.72 -1.78
N GLU A 77 7.59 7.97 -2.22
CA GLU A 77 6.50 8.53 -2.99
C GLU A 77 6.68 8.15 -4.47
N SER A 78 5.81 7.28 -4.96
CA SER A 78 5.87 6.77 -6.33
C SER A 78 4.63 7.15 -7.10
N ASN A 79 4.77 7.47 -8.39
CA ASN A 79 3.63 7.72 -9.28
C ASN A 79 2.99 6.42 -9.77
N ILE A 80 3.07 5.31 -9.04
CA ILE A 80 2.69 3.98 -9.53
C ILE A 80 1.20 3.84 -9.82
N GLN A 81 0.35 4.66 -9.19
CA GLN A 81 -1.08 4.69 -9.47
C GLN A 81 -1.36 5.32 -10.85
N LYS A 82 -0.70 6.44 -11.17
CA LYS A 82 -0.91 7.24 -12.38
C LYS A 82 -0.06 6.77 -13.55
N ASN A 83 1.06 6.11 -13.30
CA ASN A 83 1.95 5.60 -14.32
C ASN A 83 1.39 4.29 -14.89
N GLN A 84 0.72 4.37 -16.03
CA GLN A 84 0.44 3.22 -16.87
C GLN A 84 1.77 2.77 -17.50
N GLY A 85 2.55 1.99 -16.75
CA GLY A 85 3.73 1.32 -17.29
C GLY A 85 3.36 0.64 -18.61
N ILE A 86 4.10 0.98 -19.66
CA ILE A 86 3.95 0.51 -21.03
C ILE A 86 3.88 -1.03 -21.02
N THR A 87 2.70 -1.56 -21.28
CA THR A 87 2.40 -2.92 -21.74
C THR A 87 1.01 -2.76 -22.35
N GLY A 88 0.85 -2.70 -23.67
CA GLY A 88 1.27 -3.75 -24.60
C GLY A 88 0.10 -4.70 -24.72
#